data_AF-A0AAV9N9H4-F1
#
_entry.id   AF-A0AAV9N9H4-F1
#
_cell.length_a   1.000
_cell.length_b   1.000
_cell.length_c   1.000
_cell.angle_alpha   90.00
_cell.angle_beta   90.00
_cell.angle_gamma   90.00
#
_symmetry.space_group_name_H-M   'P 1'
#
loop_
_entity.id
_entity.type
_entity.pdbx_description
1 polymer ?
#
loop_
_entity_poly.entity_id
_entity_poly.type
_entity_poly.pdbx_seq_one_letter_code
_entity_poly.pdbx_strand_id
1 'polypeptide(L)'
;MASSSDVANATTAASAAAGGTCTLLLFAAASAYTDAESLTLAAPTTLGAIFRTLDARFPGFLPKILASAAVTLNLEYVDVVFPEMGEAEGESENEERWERWQRDLEGWSVAVQVGDEVGIIPPVSSG
;
A
#
# COMPACT_ATOMS: atom_id res chain seq x y z
N MET A 1 -28.18 0.90 -35.63
CA MET A 1 -27.26 1.93 -35.06
C MET A 1 -28.02 2.67 -33.97
N ALA A 2 -27.34 3.07 -32.89
CA ALA A 2 -27.81 3.47 -31.55
C ALA A 2 -27.89 2.26 -30.59
N SER A 3 -26.80 1.86 -29.91
CA SER A 3 -26.12 2.47 -28.74
C SER A 3 -27.08 2.80 -27.59
N SER A 4 -27.22 1.86 -26.65
CA SER A 4 -27.61 2.16 -25.27
C SER A 4 -26.44 1.81 -24.37
N SER A 5 -25.87 2.87 -23.82
CA SER A 5 -24.82 2.90 -22.82
C SER A 5 -25.44 2.69 -21.44
N ASP A 6 -25.04 1.64 -20.75
CA ASP A 6 -25.24 1.52 -19.31
C ASP A 6 -23.90 1.09 -18.67
N VAL A 7 -22.94 2.02 -18.70
CA VAL A 7 -21.85 2.05 -17.73
C VAL A 7 -22.45 2.63 -16.45
N ALA A 8 -22.99 1.74 -15.62
CA ALA A 8 -23.23 2.05 -14.22
C ALA A 8 -21.97 1.70 -13.44
N ASN A 9 -21.11 2.71 -13.32
CA ASN A 9 -19.93 2.73 -12.47
C ASN A 9 -20.34 2.49 -11.01
N ALA A 10 -20.28 1.24 -10.54
CA ALA A 10 -20.39 0.89 -9.12
C ALA A 10 -18.98 0.84 -8.51
N THR A 11 -18.31 1.98 -8.44
CA THR A 11 -17.29 2.20 -7.40
C THR A 11 -18.05 2.29 -6.08
N THR A 12 -18.33 1.13 -5.48
CA THR A 12 -18.80 1.06 -4.10
C THR A 12 -17.69 1.60 -3.23
N ALA A 13 -17.76 2.89 -2.91
CA ALA A 13 -17.06 3.46 -1.79
C ALA A 13 -17.39 2.58 -0.57
N ALA A 14 -16.36 1.91 -0.05
CA ALA A 14 -16.47 1.04 1.10
C ALA A 14 -17.23 1.78 2.21
N SER A 15 -18.39 1.23 2.57
CA SER A 15 -19.26 1.74 3.61
C SER A 15 -18.46 1.88 4.91
N ALA A 16 -18.19 3.12 5.32
CA ALA A 16 -17.66 3.44 6.63
C ALA A 16 -18.74 3.19 7.69
N ALA A 17 -18.96 1.92 8.04
CA ALA A 17 -19.92 1.51 9.06
C ALA A 17 -19.28 0.47 9.99
N ALA A 18 -19.14 0.84 11.26
CA ALA A 18 -18.38 0.20 12.35
C ALA A 18 -16.85 0.28 12.19
N GLY A 19 -16.27 1.42 12.59
CA GLY A 19 -14.82 1.63 12.56
C GLY A 19 -14.07 0.69 13.51
N GLY A 20 -12.95 0.15 13.03
CA GLY A 20 -11.98 -0.58 13.83
C GLY A 20 -10.57 -0.32 13.30
N THR A 21 -9.62 -1.18 13.68
CA THR A 21 -8.22 -1.02 13.28
C THR A 21 -7.64 -2.31 12.72
N CYS A 22 -6.67 -2.18 11.83
CA CYS A 22 -5.75 -3.24 11.46
C CYS A 22 -4.36 -2.93 12.03
N THR A 23 -3.54 -3.97 12.17
CA THR A 23 -2.16 -3.86 12.63
C THR A 23 -1.22 -3.99 11.45
N LEU A 24 -0.28 -3.07 11.31
CA LEU A 24 0.82 -3.17 10.38
C LEU A 24 2.06 -3.62 11.14
N LEU A 25 2.69 -4.70 10.70
CA LEU A 25 3.93 -5.25 11.25
C LEU A 25 5.09 -4.86 10.34
N LEU A 26 6.09 -4.20 10.91
CA LEU A 26 7.22 -3.63 10.19
C LEU A 26 8.50 -4.38 10.55
N PHE A 27 9.19 -4.90 9.53
CA PHE A 27 10.39 -5.71 9.72
C PHE A 27 11.63 -5.02 9.15
N ALA A 28 12.78 -5.27 9.77
CA ALA A 28 14.10 -4.85 9.28
C ALA A 28 14.17 -3.36 8.86
N ALA A 29 14.45 -3.08 7.59
CA ALA A 29 14.56 -1.71 7.08
C ALA A 29 13.26 -0.91 7.24
N ALA A 30 12.09 -1.57 7.26
CA ALA A 30 10.80 -0.90 7.42
C ALA A 30 10.63 -0.37 8.85
N SER A 31 11.00 -1.16 9.87
CA SER A 31 10.92 -0.69 11.26
C SER A 31 11.99 0.35 11.56
N ALA A 32 13.19 0.20 11.01
CA ALA A 32 14.24 1.22 11.11
C ALA A 32 13.86 2.55 10.45
N TYR A 33 13.14 2.52 9.31
CA TYR A 33 12.70 3.73 8.62
C TYR A 33 11.60 4.50 9.37
N THR A 34 10.75 3.77 10.09
CA THR A 34 9.57 4.33 10.78
C THR A 34 9.77 4.55 12.27
N ASP A 35 10.90 4.07 12.82
CA ASP A 35 11.18 4.00 14.26
C ASP A 35 10.08 3.25 15.05
N ALA A 36 9.49 2.22 14.43
CA ALA A 36 8.41 1.43 15.01
C ALA A 36 8.38 0.00 14.46
N GLU A 37 8.13 -0.99 15.33
CA GLU A 37 7.93 -2.39 14.92
C GLU A 37 6.48 -2.67 14.47
N SER A 38 5.54 -1.84 14.91
CA SER A 38 4.14 -1.95 14.49
C SER A 38 3.43 -0.59 14.44
N LEU A 39 2.44 -0.47 13.58
CA LEU A 39 1.55 0.68 13.47
C LEU A 39 0.09 0.24 13.46
N THR A 40 -0.77 1.06 14.05
CA THR A 40 -2.23 0.84 14.01
C THR A 40 -2.86 1.78 12.99
N LEU A 41 -3.60 1.22 12.03
CA LEU A 41 -4.30 1.97 10.97
C LEU A 41 -5.80 1.68 11.01
N ALA A 42 -6.60 2.60 10.46
CA ALA A 42 -8.05 2.45 10.42
C ALA A 42 -8.47 1.35 9.43
N ALA A 43 -9.48 0.58 9.81
CA ALA A 43 -10.11 -0.45 9.01
C ALA A 43 -11.65 -0.38 9.13
N PRO A 44 -12.42 -0.88 8.14
CA PRO A 44 -11.97 -1.53 6.91
C PRO A 44 -11.30 -0.56 5.91
N THR A 45 -10.32 -1.07 5.16
CA THR A 45 -9.52 -0.29 4.18
C THR A 45 -9.00 -1.21 3.06
N THR A 46 -8.06 -0.74 2.23
CA THR A 46 -7.34 -1.55 1.24
C THR A 46 -5.83 -1.45 1.42
N LEU A 47 -5.07 -2.41 0.88
CA LEU A 47 -3.60 -2.34 0.87
C LEU A 47 -3.08 -1.05 0.22
N GLY A 48 -3.66 -0.63 -0.91
CA GLY A 48 -3.28 0.62 -1.55
C GLY A 48 -3.53 1.86 -0.69
N ALA A 49 -4.60 1.87 0.11
CA ALA A 49 -4.85 2.95 1.07
C ALA A 49 -3.85 2.92 2.23
N ILE A 50 -3.43 1.73 2.69
CA ILE A 50 -2.36 1.57 3.67
C ILE A 50 -1.03 2.11 3.11
N PHE A 51 -0.64 1.73 1.90
CA PHE A 51 0.62 2.18 1.28
C PHE A 51 0.67 3.70 1.13
N ARG A 52 -0.43 4.32 0.66
CA ARG A 52 -0.53 5.79 0.63
C ARG A 52 -0.43 6.41 2.01
N THR A 53 -1.05 5.80 3.01
CA THR A 53 -0.99 6.30 4.39
C THR A 53 0.43 6.21 4.95
N LEU A 54 1.17 5.16 4.63
CA LEU A 54 2.56 5.01 5.05
C LEU A 54 3.45 6.04 4.39
N ASP A 55 3.34 6.23 3.09
CA ASP A 55 4.17 7.20 2.38
C ASP A 55 3.85 8.65 2.79
N ALA A 56 2.58 8.96 3.07
CA ALA A 56 2.19 10.26 3.59
C ALA A 56 2.71 10.52 5.03
N ARG A 57 2.79 9.48 5.88
CA ARG A 57 3.34 9.58 7.25
C ARG A 57 4.86 9.55 7.28
N PHE A 58 5.47 8.82 6.35
CA PHE A 58 6.90 8.58 6.24
C PHE A 58 7.31 8.82 4.78
N PRO A 59 7.58 10.09 4.40
CA PRO A 59 7.87 10.45 3.01
C PRO A 59 8.96 9.59 2.38
N GLY A 60 8.66 8.98 1.23
CA GLY A 60 9.57 8.11 0.49
C GLY A 60 9.58 6.66 0.94
N PHE A 61 8.70 6.25 1.86
CA PHE A 61 8.56 4.86 2.29
C PHE A 61 8.18 3.93 1.14
N LEU A 62 7.32 4.37 0.21
CA LEU A 62 6.95 3.58 -0.97
C LEU A 62 8.18 3.22 -1.83
N PRO A 63 8.91 4.20 -2.39
CA PRO A 63 10.07 3.91 -3.24
C PRO A 63 11.21 3.20 -2.51
N LYS A 64 11.48 3.57 -1.25
CA LYS A 64 12.68 3.10 -0.54
C LYS A 64 12.50 1.76 0.14
N ILE A 65 11.26 1.43 0.52
CA ILE A 65 10.95 0.23 1.32
C ILE A 65 9.99 -0.68 0.55
N LEU A 66 8.74 -0.23 0.34
CA LEU A 66 7.68 -1.09 -0.20
C LEU A 66 7.96 -1.64 -1.59
N ALA A 67 8.56 -0.83 -2.48
CA ALA A 67 8.83 -1.24 -3.86
C ALA A 67 9.70 -2.50 -3.99
N SER A 68 10.46 -2.85 -2.95
CA SER A 68 11.28 -4.05 -2.89
C SER A 68 10.79 -5.09 -1.87
N ALA A 69 9.77 -4.77 -1.08
CA ALA A 69 9.32 -5.59 0.04
C ALA A 69 8.30 -6.64 -0.39
N ALA A 70 8.32 -7.79 0.29
CA ALA A 70 7.18 -8.70 0.29
C ALA A 70 6.10 -8.16 1.24
N VAL A 71 4.83 -8.35 0.85
CA VAL A 71 3.66 -7.96 1.66
C VAL A 71 2.90 -9.22 2.06
N THR A 72 2.49 -9.29 3.33
CA THR A 72 1.58 -10.34 3.81
C THR A 72 0.30 -9.75 4.36
N LEU A 73 -0.79 -10.51 4.28
CA LEU A 73 -2.06 -10.26 4.97
C LEU A 73 -2.40 -11.51 5.78
N ASN A 74 -2.50 -11.40 7.10
CA ASN A 74 -2.74 -12.52 8.01
C ASN A 74 -1.77 -13.68 7.77
N LEU A 75 -0.48 -13.36 7.59
CA LEU A 75 0.63 -14.29 7.28
C LEU A 75 0.61 -14.91 5.86
N GLU A 76 -0.39 -14.60 5.04
CA GLU A 76 -0.44 -15.01 3.64
C GLU A 76 0.24 -13.98 2.75
N TYR A 77 1.15 -14.41 1.87
CA TYR A 77 1.79 -13.52 0.92
C TYR A 77 0.79 -13.03 -0.12
N VAL A 78 0.79 -11.72 -0.34
CA VAL A 78 -0.05 -11.07 -1.35
C VAL A 78 0.85 -10.61 -2.48
N ASP A 79 0.51 -11.02 -3.71
CA ASP A 79 1.18 -10.50 -4.90
C ASP A 79 0.78 -9.04 -5.10
N VAL A 80 1.70 -8.15 -4.76
CA VAL A 80 1.54 -6.71 -4.93
C VAL A 80 2.55 -6.24 -5.95
N VAL A 81 2.05 -5.65 -7.04
CA VAL A 81 2.92 -5.06 -8.05
C VAL A 81 3.18 -3.61 -7.67
N PHE A 82 4.47 -3.28 -7.51
CA PHE A 82 4.94 -1.90 -7.40
C PHE A 82 5.50 -1.48 -8.75
N PRO A 83 5.28 -0.22 -9.17
CA PRO A 83 5.87 0.27 -10.41
C PRO A 83 7.40 0.23 -10.29
N GLU A 84 8.09 -0.20 -11.35
CA GLU A 84 9.56 -0.10 -11.40
C GLU A 84 9.98 1.37 -11.24
N MET A 85 10.56 1.64 -10.08
CA MET A 85 11.22 2.88 -9.77
C MET A 85 12.65 2.72 -10.27
N GLY A 86 12.93 3.22 -11.48
CA GLY A 86 14.30 3.32 -11.96
C GLY A 86 15.18 4.04 -10.93
N GLU A 87 16.45 3.64 -10.85
CA GLU A 87 17.44 4.18 -9.93
C GLU A 87 17.38 5.71 -9.97
N ALA A 88 16.95 6.33 -8.86
CA ALA A 88 16.60 7.73 -8.81
C ALA A 88 17.87 8.61 -8.81
N GLU A 89 18.31 9.04 -9.98
CA GLU A 89 19.16 10.23 -10.10
C GLU A 89 18.27 11.48 -10.09
N GLY A 90 17.96 12.00 -8.90
CA GLY A 90 17.28 13.29 -8.73
C GLY A 90 16.02 13.25 -7.86
N GLU A 91 16.08 13.92 -6.72
CA GLU A 91 15.05 13.87 -5.66
C GLU A 91 13.79 14.71 -5.96
N SER A 92 13.75 15.46 -7.07
CA SER A 92 12.75 16.51 -7.30
C SER A 92 11.61 16.15 -8.27
N GLU A 93 11.77 15.14 -9.13
CA GLU A 93 10.77 14.80 -10.18
C GLU A 93 9.91 13.58 -9.81
N ASN A 94 10.14 12.99 -8.64
CA ASN A 94 9.53 11.72 -8.28
C ASN A 94 8.05 11.87 -7.85
N GLU A 95 7.69 12.97 -7.18
CA GLU A 95 6.36 13.18 -6.57
C GLU A 95 5.20 13.18 -7.58
N GLU A 96 5.33 13.90 -8.71
CA GLU A 96 4.29 13.95 -9.75
C GLU A 96 4.11 12.61 -10.48
N ARG A 97 5.15 11.77 -10.50
CA ARG A 97 5.08 10.44 -11.11
C ARG A 97 4.12 9.55 -10.33
N TRP A 98 4.05 9.66 -9.01
CA TRP A 98 3.28 8.75 -8.15
C TRP A 98 1.77 8.88 -8.26
N GLU A 99 1.22 10.09 -8.36
CA GLU A 99 -0.25 10.30 -8.38
C GLU A 99 -0.93 9.63 -9.60
N ARG A 100 -0.17 9.42 -10.68
CA ARG A 100 -0.68 8.91 -11.96
C ARG A 100 -0.88 7.38 -12.02
N TRP A 101 -0.19 6.58 -11.21
CA TRP A 101 -0.20 5.11 -11.33
C TRP A 101 -1.05 4.39 -10.27
N GLN A 102 -1.61 5.12 -9.30
CA GLN A 102 -2.23 4.56 -8.09
C GLN A 102 -3.59 3.88 -8.29
N ARG A 103 -4.13 3.82 -9.51
CA ARG A 103 -5.53 3.41 -9.72
C ARG A 103 -5.74 1.93 -10.04
N ASP A 104 -4.77 1.22 -10.63
CA ASP A 104 -5.02 -0.14 -11.17
C ASP A 104 -3.84 -1.14 -10.97
N LEU A 105 -2.98 -0.94 -9.97
CA LEU A 105 -1.89 -1.88 -9.69
C LEU A 105 -2.41 -3.15 -9.00
N GLU A 106 -1.94 -4.30 -9.46
CA GLU A 106 -2.31 -5.61 -8.92
C GLU A 106 -1.96 -5.72 -7.43
N GLY A 107 -2.90 -6.28 -6.64
CA GLY A 107 -2.78 -6.43 -5.19
C GLY A 107 -3.18 -5.19 -4.38
N TRP A 108 -3.27 -3.98 -4.96
CA TRP A 108 -3.56 -2.76 -4.19
C TRP A 108 -5.03 -2.63 -3.77
N SER A 109 -5.94 -3.29 -4.48
CA SER A 109 -7.37 -3.31 -4.16
C SER A 109 -7.75 -4.40 -3.14
N VAL A 110 -6.79 -5.19 -2.66
CA VAL A 110 -7.04 -6.22 -1.63
C VAL A 110 -7.60 -5.54 -0.38
N ALA A 111 -8.74 -6.03 0.08
CA ALA A 111 -9.46 -5.48 1.21
C ALA A 111 -8.81 -5.94 2.53
N VAL A 112 -8.62 -4.99 3.44
CA VAL A 112 -8.10 -5.22 4.79
C VAL A 112 -9.21 -4.92 5.79
N GLN A 113 -9.57 -5.91 6.59
CA GLN A 113 -10.67 -5.87 7.55
C GLN A 113 -10.19 -5.44 8.95
N VAL A 114 -11.15 -5.20 9.83
CA VAL A 114 -10.87 -4.93 11.24
C VAL A 114 -10.25 -6.17 11.88
N GLY A 115 -9.12 -5.99 12.57
CA GLY A 115 -8.37 -7.06 13.21
C GLY A 115 -7.34 -7.74 12.31
N ASP A 116 -7.30 -7.43 11.01
CA ASP A 116 -6.29 -7.99 10.11
C ASP A 116 -4.88 -7.47 10.45
N GLU A 117 -3.89 -8.30 10.12
CA GLU A 117 -2.47 -8.00 10.25
C GLU A 117 -1.83 -7.91 8.86
N VAL A 118 -1.13 -6.81 8.58
CA VAL A 118 -0.39 -6.61 7.33
C VAL A 118 1.11 -6.61 7.63
N GLY A 119 1.88 -7.50 7.02
CA GLY A 119 3.34 -7.53 7.18
C GLY A 119 4.06 -6.84 6.04
N ILE A 120 5.01 -5.96 6.35
CA ILE A 120 5.96 -5.37 5.38
C ILE A 120 7.33 -5.96 5.63
N ILE A 121 7.81 -6.78 4.69
CA ILE A 121 9.04 -7.58 4.83
C ILE A 121 10.03 -7.16 3.73
N PRO A 122 10.89 -6.16 3.99
CA PRO A 122 11.97 -5.80 3.08
C PRO A 122 12.95 -6.97 2.88
N PRO A 123 13.66 -7.03 1.75
CA PRO A 123 14.73 -8.00 1.55
C PRO A 123 15.79 -7.80 2.62
N VAL A 124 16.26 -8.91 3.22
CA VAL A 124 17.36 -8.85 4.19
C VAL A 124 18.67 -8.68 3.43
N SER A 125 19.35 -7.56 3.62
CA SER A 125 20.76 -7.46 3.22
C SER A 125 21.56 -8.36 4.16
N SER A 126 22.16 -9.43 3.64
CA SER A 126 23.24 -10.13 4.33
C SER A 126 24.41 -9.15 4.45
N GLY A 127 24.43 -8.39 5.56
CA GLY A 127 25.56 -7.54 5.94
C GLY A 127 26.84 -8.34 6.07
#